data_AF-A0A3D1RRH7-F1
#
_entry.id   AF-A0A3D1RRH7-F1
#
_cell.length_a   1.000
_cell.length_b   1.000
_cell.length_c   1.000
_cell.angle_alpha   90.00
_cell.angle_beta   90.00
_cell.angle_gamma   90.00
#
_symmetry.space_group_name_H-M   'P 1'
#
loop_
_entity.id
_entity.type
_entity.pdbx_description
1 polymer ?
#
loop_
_entity_poly.entity_id
_entity_poly.type
_entity_poly.pdbx_seq_one_letter_code
_entity_poly.pdbx_strand_id
1 'polypeptide(L)'
;WLRARQRNPEEENVPREEKKAKSSRTVRQDRARQRAQVKPLRDQVSKLEQALSQTEEHQQSLEQKLADPDLYNENNREQLRQLLFEQARNAETHQELEAKWLEAAERLDEASANR
;
A
#
# COMPACT_ATOMS: atom_id res chain seq x y z
N TRP A 1 24.24 53.05 -48.49
CA TRP A 1 24.63 53.01 -47.06
C TRP A 1 23.37 53.19 -46.22
N LEU A 2 22.92 52.32 -45.33
CA LEU A 2 23.31 50.98 -44.90
C LEU A 2 22.10 50.44 -44.11
N ARG A 3 21.78 49.16 -44.33
CA ARG A 3 21.13 48.24 -43.39
C ARG A 3 19.64 48.45 -43.11
N ALA A 4 18.84 47.81 -43.97
CA ALA A 4 17.70 47.02 -43.51
C ALA A 4 18.17 46.12 -42.35
N ARG A 5 17.81 46.51 -41.14
CA ARG A 5 18.03 45.71 -39.94
C ARG A 5 17.05 44.56 -40.00
N GLN A 6 17.49 43.45 -40.61
CA GLN A 6 16.88 42.14 -40.41
C GLN A 6 16.80 41.92 -38.91
N ARG A 7 15.60 42.02 -38.37
CA ARG A 7 15.29 41.52 -37.05
C ARG A 7 15.12 40.02 -37.23
N ASN A 8 16.19 39.28 -36.96
CA ASN A 8 16.17 37.83 -36.90
C ASN A 8 15.25 37.41 -35.74
N PRO A 9 14.09 36.76 -35.96
CA PRO A 9 13.22 36.30 -34.88
C PRO A 9 13.74 35.00 -34.21
N GLU A 10 14.85 34.43 -34.68
CA GLU A 10 15.33 33.13 -34.21
C GLU A 10 16.11 33.16 -32.89
N GLU A 11 16.63 34.30 -32.45
CA GLU A 11 17.46 34.35 -31.21
C GLU A 11 16.66 34.46 -29.91
N GLU A 12 15.36 34.81 -29.96
CA GLU A 12 14.56 35.01 -28.74
C GLU A 12 13.80 33.74 -28.29
N ASN A 13 13.62 32.74 -29.17
CA ASN A 13 12.81 31.55 -28.85
C ASN A 13 13.63 30.39 -28.23
N VAL A 14 14.92 30.30 -28.53
CA VAL A 14 15.82 29.21 -28.09
C VAL A 14 15.94 29.07 -26.56
N PRO A 15 16.04 30.15 -25.77
CA PRO A 15 16.15 30.03 -24.31
C PRO A 15 14.86 29.55 -23.63
N ARG A 16 13.68 29.79 -24.24
CA ARG A 16 12.37 29.53 -23.63
C ARG A 16 11.90 28.10 -23.90
N GLU A 17 12.17 27.58 -25.09
CA GLU A 17 11.88 26.19 -25.46
C GLU A 17 12.80 25.20 -24.73
N GLU A 18 14.11 25.49 -24.62
CA GLU A 18 15.01 24.64 -23.84
C GLU A 18 14.68 24.62 -22.35
N LYS A 19 14.33 25.77 -21.76
CA LYS A 19 13.91 25.85 -20.35
C LYS A 19 12.60 25.12 -20.10
N LYS A 20 11.63 25.20 -21.02
CA LYS A 20 10.38 24.41 -20.97
C LYS A 20 10.65 22.91 -21.11
N ALA A 21 11.53 22.51 -22.02
CA ALA A 21 11.87 21.10 -22.24
C ALA A 21 12.61 20.51 -21.02
N LYS A 22 13.58 21.25 -20.45
CA LYS A 22 14.29 20.87 -19.21
C LYS A 22 13.31 20.78 -18.03
N SER A 23 12.43 21.77 -17.83
CA SER A 23 11.39 21.76 -16.79
C SER A 23 10.41 20.58 -16.96
N SER A 24 9.92 20.32 -18.18
CA SER A 24 9.02 19.19 -18.46
C SER A 24 9.68 17.83 -18.17
N ARG A 25 10.98 17.70 -18.49
CA ARG A 25 11.76 16.49 -18.22
C ARG A 25 11.95 16.26 -16.72
N THR A 26 12.29 17.29 -15.96
CA THR A 26 12.42 17.23 -14.50
C THR A 26 11.09 16.83 -13.85
N VAL A 27 9.98 17.46 -14.24
CA VAL A 27 8.63 17.14 -13.73
C VAL A 27 8.24 15.68 -14.02
N ARG A 28 8.56 15.14 -15.21
CA ARG A 28 8.30 13.73 -15.53
C ARG A 28 9.14 12.78 -14.68
N GLN A 29 10.40 13.13 -14.44
CA GLN A 29 11.34 12.32 -13.66
C GLN A 29 10.95 12.29 -12.17
N ASP A 30 10.53 13.43 -11.61
CA ASP A 30 10.05 13.52 -10.23
C ASP A 30 8.76 12.70 -10.04
N ARG A 31 7.81 12.80 -10.97
CA ARG A 31 6.59 11.97 -10.96
C ARG A 31 6.89 10.47 -11.09
N ALA A 32 7.92 10.09 -11.85
CA ALA A 32 8.33 8.69 -11.96
C ALA A 32 8.94 8.17 -10.66
N ARG A 33 9.80 8.98 -10.00
CA ARG A 33 10.38 8.65 -8.69
C ARG A 33 9.31 8.52 -7.61
N GLN A 34 8.33 9.44 -7.57
CA GLN A 34 7.19 9.38 -6.66
C GLN A 34 6.38 8.08 -6.83
N ARG A 35 6.01 7.73 -8.07
CA ARG A 35 5.29 6.48 -8.33
C ARG A 35 6.08 5.24 -7.93
N ALA A 36 7.40 5.26 -8.12
CA ALA A 36 8.28 4.15 -7.72
C ALA A 36 8.33 3.96 -6.20
N GLN A 37 8.18 5.03 -5.41
CA GLN A 37 8.13 4.96 -3.95
C GLN A 37 6.74 4.55 -3.42
N VAL A 38 5.67 5.08 -4.02
CA VAL A 38 4.28 4.85 -3.55
C VAL A 38 3.76 3.47 -3.94
N LYS A 39 4.07 2.96 -5.14
CA LYS A 39 3.57 1.67 -5.62
C LYS A 39 3.84 0.50 -4.65
N PRO A 40 5.07 0.24 -4.18
CA PRO A 40 5.34 -0.88 -3.28
C PRO A 40 4.60 -0.77 -1.94
N LEU A 41 4.40 0.45 -1.41
CA LEU A 41 3.65 0.67 -0.17
C LEU A 41 2.16 0.34 -0.35
N ARG A 42 1.54 0.73 -1.48
CA ARG A 42 0.16 0.34 -1.80
C ARG A 42 0.01 -1.17 -1.94
N ASP A 43 0.95 -1.81 -2.63
CA ASP A 43 0.95 -3.27 -2.80
C ASP A 43 1.12 -3.98 -1.44
N GLN A 44 1.90 -3.41 -0.52
CA GLN A 44 2.06 -3.92 0.84
C GLN A 44 0.77 -3.79 1.66
N VAL A 45 0.15 -2.61 1.66
CA VAL A 45 -1.13 -2.36 2.35
C VAL A 45 -2.21 -3.33 1.85
N SER A 46 -2.36 -3.47 0.53
CA SER A 46 -3.37 -4.36 -0.06
C SER A 46 -3.13 -5.84 0.32
N LYS A 47 -1.89 -6.30 0.40
CA LYS A 47 -1.57 -7.66 0.87
C LYS A 47 -1.92 -7.86 2.33
N LEU A 48 -1.66 -6.86 3.17
CA LEU A 48 -1.99 -6.92 4.60
C LEU A 48 -3.50 -6.92 4.82
N GLU A 49 -4.26 -6.12 4.06
CA GLU A 49 -5.73 -6.15 4.07
C GLU A 49 -6.27 -7.54 3.68
N GLN A 50 -5.71 -8.15 2.64
CA GLN A 50 -6.10 -9.51 2.26
C GLN A 50 -5.79 -10.54 3.35
N ALA A 51 -4.65 -10.42 4.03
CA ALA A 51 -4.28 -11.29 5.14
C ALA A 51 -5.20 -11.08 6.37
N LEU A 52 -5.59 -9.84 6.66
CA LEU A 52 -6.56 -9.53 7.72
C LEU A 52 -7.92 -10.17 7.41
N SER A 53 -8.42 -10.00 6.18
CA SER A 53 -9.67 -10.66 5.74
C SER A 53 -9.60 -12.19 5.88
N GLN A 54 -8.46 -12.82 5.57
CA GLN A 54 -8.29 -14.27 5.75
C GLN A 54 -8.33 -14.70 7.22
N THR A 55 -7.73 -13.91 8.12
CA THR A 55 -7.77 -14.21 9.57
C THR A 55 -9.17 -13.99 10.15
N GLU A 56 -9.94 -13.04 9.64
CA GLU A 56 -11.36 -12.88 9.98
C GLU A 56 -12.23 -14.06 9.50
N GLU A 57 -12.06 -14.49 8.24
CA GLU A 57 -12.75 -15.67 7.72
C GLU A 57 -12.40 -16.93 8.53
N HIS A 58 -11.13 -17.08 8.90
CA HIS A 58 -10.69 -18.19 9.73
C HIS A 58 -11.29 -18.12 11.14
N GLN A 59 -11.34 -16.92 11.75
CA GLN A 59 -11.99 -16.70 13.04
C GLN A 59 -13.44 -17.14 13.01
N GLN A 60 -14.20 -16.71 12.00
CA GLN A 60 -15.61 -17.07 11.85
C GLN A 60 -15.81 -18.59 11.71
N SER A 61 -14.94 -19.26 10.94
CA SER A 61 -14.96 -20.72 10.83
C SER A 61 -14.68 -21.40 12.18
N LEU A 62 -13.72 -20.89 12.97
CA LEU A 62 -13.42 -21.43 14.31
C LEU A 62 -14.60 -21.23 15.26
N GLU A 63 -15.21 -20.04 15.25
CA GLU A 63 -16.40 -19.73 16.06
C GLU A 63 -17.59 -20.62 15.72
N GLN A 64 -17.83 -20.89 14.43
CA GLN A 64 -18.86 -21.82 13.99
C GLN A 64 -18.63 -23.23 14.52
N LYS A 65 -17.38 -23.71 14.53
CA LYS A 65 -17.03 -25.02 15.09
C LYS A 65 -17.16 -25.05 16.61
N LEU A 66 -16.74 -23.99 17.29
CA LEU A 66 -16.83 -23.85 18.74
C LEU A 66 -18.28 -23.67 19.23
N ALA A 67 -19.20 -23.27 18.35
CA ALA A 67 -20.62 -23.17 18.67
C ALA A 67 -21.34 -24.54 18.76
N ASP A 68 -20.70 -25.62 18.32
CA ASP A 68 -21.26 -26.97 18.40
C ASP A 68 -21.31 -27.47 19.86
N PRO A 69 -22.50 -27.72 20.45
CA PRO A 69 -22.62 -28.22 21.81
C PRO A 69 -21.96 -29.59 22.02
N ASP A 70 -21.90 -30.45 20.99
CA ASP A 70 -21.33 -31.79 21.08
C ASP A 70 -19.81 -31.76 21.27
N LEU A 71 -19.16 -30.65 20.91
CA LEU A 71 -17.72 -30.43 21.07
C LEU A 71 -17.27 -30.46 22.54
N TYR A 72 -18.19 -30.16 23.47
CA TYR A 72 -17.89 -30.09 24.90
C TYR A 72 -17.98 -31.44 25.63
N ASN A 73 -18.31 -32.51 24.90
CA ASN A 73 -18.26 -33.87 25.44
C ASN A 73 -16.81 -34.31 25.70
N GLU A 74 -16.59 -35.16 26.72
CA GLU A 74 -15.25 -35.62 27.10
C GLU A 74 -14.48 -36.31 25.95
N ASN A 75 -15.22 -36.98 25.06
CA ASN A 75 -14.66 -37.64 23.87
C ASN A 75 -14.01 -36.65 22.88
N ASN A 76 -14.40 -35.37 22.93
CA ASN A 76 -13.96 -34.32 22.01
C ASN A 76 -12.96 -33.34 22.67
N ARG A 77 -12.48 -33.65 23.88
CA ARG A 77 -11.61 -32.75 24.66
C ARG A 77 -10.35 -32.29 23.91
N GLU A 78 -9.72 -33.18 23.14
CA GLU A 78 -8.52 -32.81 22.36
C GLU A 78 -8.88 -31.89 21.19
N GLN A 79 -9.99 -32.14 20.50
CA GLN A 79 -10.49 -31.28 19.43
C GLN A 79 -10.85 -29.89 19.97
N LEU A 80 -11.55 -29.81 21.10
CA LEU A 80 -11.88 -28.55 21.75
C LEU A 80 -10.61 -27.77 22.11
N ARG A 81 -9.62 -28.43 22.71
CA ARG A 81 -8.34 -27.81 23.05
C ARG A 81 -7.61 -27.30 21.81
N GLN A 82 -7.62 -28.05 20.71
CA GLN A 82 -7.01 -27.63 19.45
C GLN A 82 -7.71 -26.38 18.88
N LEU A 83 -9.05 -26.36 18.85
CA LEU A 83 -9.82 -25.21 18.36
C LEU A 83 -9.58 -23.95 19.18
N LEU A 84 -9.51 -24.07 20.52
CA LEU A 84 -9.18 -22.93 21.40
C LEU A 84 -7.75 -22.42 21.17
N PHE A 85 -6.79 -23.32 20.95
CA PHE A 85 -5.42 -22.94 20.61
C PHE A 85 -5.35 -22.22 19.25
N GLU A 86 -6.04 -22.75 18.24
CA GLU A 86 -6.14 -22.13 16.91
C GLU A 86 -6.79 -20.75 16.99
N GLN A 87 -7.84 -20.58 17.79
CA GLN A 87 -8.50 -19.29 18.02
C GLN A 87 -7.53 -18.26 18.65
N ALA A 88 -6.80 -18.65 19.70
CA ALA A 88 -5.83 -17.76 20.33
C ALA A 88 -4.71 -17.34 19.37
N ARG A 89 -4.18 -18.31 18.60
CA ARG A 89 -3.14 -18.04 17.60
C ARG A 89 -3.64 -17.16 16.46
N ASN A 90 -4.88 -17.36 16.01
CA ASN A 90 -5.49 -16.54 14.98
C ASN A 90 -5.67 -15.09 15.46
N ALA A 91 -6.11 -14.89 16.71
CA ALA A 91 -6.22 -13.57 17.32
C ALA A 91 -4.87 -12.85 17.42
N GLU A 92 -3.81 -13.54 17.86
CA GLU A 92 -2.44 -12.98 17.89
C GLU A 92 -1.97 -12.58 16.48
N THR A 93 -2.19 -13.47 15.50
CA THR A 93 -1.82 -13.21 14.10
C THR A 93 -2.57 -12.01 13.53
N HIS A 94 -3.87 -11.89 13.83
CA HIS A 94 -4.69 -10.76 13.41
C HIS A 94 -4.15 -9.44 13.97
N GLN A 95 -3.87 -9.38 15.28
CA GLN A 95 -3.31 -8.19 15.92
C GLN A 95 -1.95 -7.78 15.33
N GLU A 96 -1.07 -8.74 15.05
CA GLU A 96 0.20 -8.46 14.39
C GLU A 96 0.02 -7.89 12.98
N LEU A 97 -0.95 -8.41 12.22
CA LEU A 97 -1.26 -7.93 10.88
C LEU A 97 -1.86 -6.53 10.92
N GLU A 98 -2.73 -6.23 11.89
CA GLU A 98 -3.30 -4.90 12.09
C GLU A 98 -2.19 -3.87 12.38
N ALA A 99 -1.25 -4.21 13.28
CA ALA A 99 -0.12 -3.33 13.59
C ALA A 99 0.75 -3.06 12.35
N LYS A 100 1.05 -4.10 11.57
CA LYS A 100 1.81 -3.98 10.31
C LYS A 100 1.06 -3.17 9.26
N TRP A 101 -0.26 -3.35 9.18
CA TRP A 101 -1.13 -2.62 8.25
C TRP A 101 -1.15 -1.14 8.58
N LEU A 102 -1.32 -0.79 9.87
CA LEU A 102 -1.32 0.59 10.33
C LEU A 102 0.00 1.29 9.97
N GLU A 103 1.15 0.68 10.29
CA GLU A 103 2.46 1.24 9.95
C GLU A 103 2.63 1.42 8.43
N ALA A 104 2.21 0.43 7.63
CA ALA A 104 2.32 0.50 6.18
C ALA A 104 1.40 1.57 5.58
N ALA A 105 0.19 1.74 6.13
CA ALA A 105 -0.76 2.76 5.74
C ALA A 105 -0.26 4.17 6.08
N GLU A 106 0.29 4.37 7.28
CA GLU A 106 0.92 5.64 7.68
C GLU A 106 2.06 6.02 6.73
N ARG A 107 2.96 5.08 6.43
CA ARG A 107 4.07 5.30 5.49
C ARG A 107 3.59 5.62 4.07
N LEU A 108 2.51 4.97 3.63
CA LEU A 108 1.88 5.26 2.35
C LEU A 108 1.31 6.68 2.33
N ASP A 109 0.62 7.09 3.40
CA ASP A 109 0.07 8.42 3.54
C ASP A 109 1.17 9.47 3.54
N GLU A 110 2.24 9.30 4.31
CA GLU A 110 3.41 10.19 4.29
C GLU A 110 4.04 10.32 2.90
N ALA A 111 4.29 9.19 2.24
CA ALA A 111 4.89 9.17 0.90
C ALA A 111 3.96 9.79 -0.16
N SER A 112 2.65 9.76 0.06
CA SER A 112 1.67 10.29 -0.88
C SER A 112 1.20 11.71 -0.56
N ALA A 113 1.40 12.19 0.67
CA ALA A 113 1.08 13.52 1.17
C ALA A 113 2.20 14.55 0.92
N ASN A 114 3.45 14.10 0.76
CA ASN A 114 4.58 14.97 0.40
C ASN A 114 4.55 15.41 -1.10
N ARG A 115 3.36 15.82 -1.57
CA ARG A 115 3.01 16.21 -2.95
C ARG A 115 3.24 17.69 -3.24
#